data_AF-A0A0N1IPM3-F1
#
_entry.id   AF-A0A0N1IPM3-F1
#
_cell.length_a   1.000
_cell.length_b   1.000
_cell.length_c   1.000
_cell.angle_alpha   90.00
_cell.angle_beta   90.00
_cell.angle_gamma   90.00
#
_symmetry.space_group_name_H-M   'P 1'
#
loop_
_entity.id
_entity.type
_entity.pdbx_description
1 polymer ?
#
loop_
_entity_poly.entity_id
_entity_poly.type
_entity_poly.pdbx_seq_one_letter_code
_entity_poly.pdbx_strand_id
1 'polypeptide(L)'
;MIEMNDMSGMTVNDSWNEMASCVRNVAKSILGETKGKGKIDRETWWWSANVREALSEKKRAFKEWQGVDDNDKDLKENKRQLYKECKRFTKKARFLRFHKSRLKKIAHYT
;
A
#
# COMPACT_ATOMS: atom_id res chain seq x y z
N MET A 1 -20.51 1.86 29.88
CA MET A 1 -21.50 1.34 28.92
C MET A 1 -21.76 2.45 27.93
N ILE A 2 -21.83 2.16 26.62
CA ILE A 2 -22.24 3.19 25.66
C ILE A 2 -23.76 3.25 25.76
N GLU A 3 -24.25 4.36 26.27
CA GLU A 3 -25.68 4.63 26.34
C GLU A 3 -26.20 4.80 24.90
N MET A 4 -27.06 3.88 24.47
CA MET A 4 -27.87 4.13 23.28
C MET A 4 -28.94 5.13 23.66
N ASN A 5 -29.02 6.25 22.94
CA ASN A 5 -30.15 7.16 23.08
C ASN A 5 -31.47 6.43 22.82
N ASP A 6 -32.53 6.82 23.52
CA ASP A 6 -33.87 6.32 23.25
C ASP A 6 -34.28 6.73 21.83
N MET A 7 -34.50 5.72 20.99
CA MET A 7 -34.81 5.88 19.57
C MET A 7 -36.31 6.08 19.32
N SER A 8 -37.13 6.15 20.37
CA SER A 8 -38.58 6.34 20.30
C SER A 8 -38.93 7.74 19.76
N GLY A 9 -39.09 7.85 18.44
CA GLY A 9 -39.49 9.08 17.73
C GLY A 9 -38.55 9.53 16.62
N MET A 10 -37.46 8.79 16.36
CA MET A 10 -36.55 9.08 15.25
C MET A 10 -37.03 8.46 13.94
N THR A 11 -36.66 9.08 12.81
CA THR A 11 -36.92 8.46 11.51
C THR A 11 -36.08 7.18 11.35
N VAL A 12 -36.46 6.31 10.40
CA VAL A 12 -35.71 5.08 10.11
C VAL A 12 -34.26 5.40 9.74
N ASN A 13 -34.02 6.47 9.00
CA ASN A 13 -32.68 6.87 8.59
C ASN A 13 -31.82 7.34 9.77
N ASP A 14 -32.40 8.10 10.69
CA ASP A 14 -31.72 8.56 11.89
C ASP A 14 -31.37 7.39 12.81
N SER A 15 -32.27 6.40 12.88
CA SER A 15 -32.04 5.15 13.61
C SER A 15 -30.83 4.37 13.10
N TRP A 16 -30.71 4.23 11.78
CA TRP A 16 -29.56 3.58 11.16
C TRP A 16 -28.26 4.39 11.35
N ASN A 17 -28.33 5.72 11.30
CA ASN A 17 -27.17 6.58 11.49
C ASN A 17 -26.62 6.51 12.92
N GLU A 18 -27.51 6.47 13.92
CA GLU A 18 -27.12 6.35 15.32
C GLU A 18 -26.49 4.99 15.60
N MET A 19 -27.10 3.91 15.11
CA MET A 19 -26.54 2.56 15.24
C MET A 19 -25.15 2.46 14.58
N ALA A 20 -25.00 2.98 13.37
CA ALA A 20 -23.72 2.98 12.68
C ALA A 20 -22.66 3.81 13.42
N SER A 21 -23.06 4.92 14.06
CA SER A 21 -22.16 5.75 14.87
C SER A 21 -21.72 5.04 16.14
N CYS A 22 -22.63 4.37 16.84
CA CYS A 22 -22.31 3.56 18.02
C CYS A 22 -21.30 2.46 17.68
N VAL A 23 -21.54 1.68 16.61
CA VAL A 23 -20.60 0.62 16.17
C VAL A 23 -19.22 1.18 15.84
N ARG A 24 -19.15 2.30 15.13
CA ARG A 24 -17.86 2.95 14.82
C ARG A 24 -17.17 3.44 16.08
N ASN A 25 -17.89 4.01 17.04
CA ASN A 25 -17.31 4.52 18.28
C ASN A 25 -16.75 3.39 19.15
N VAL A 26 -17.45 2.26 19.26
CA VAL A 26 -16.93 1.04 19.91
C VAL A 26 -15.66 0.57 19.21
N ALA A 27 -15.71 0.43 17.89
CA ALA A 27 -14.56 -0.03 17.11
C ALA A 27 -13.35 0.90 17.28
N LYS A 28 -13.55 2.22 17.27
CA LYS A 28 -12.50 3.22 17.53
C LYS A 28 -11.94 3.11 18.95
N SER A 29 -12.79 2.88 19.95
CA SER A 29 -12.36 2.76 21.34
C SER A 29 -11.54 1.49 21.59
N ILE A 30 -11.93 0.36 20.98
CA ILE A 30 -11.27 -0.94 21.19
C ILE A 30 -10.04 -1.09 20.29
N LEU A 31 -10.18 -0.79 19.00
CA LEU A 31 -9.17 -1.05 17.96
C LEU A 31 -8.27 0.16 17.67
N GLY A 32 -8.65 1.35 18.17
CA GLY A 32 -8.02 2.61 17.80
C GLY A 32 -8.39 3.07 16.39
N GLU A 33 -7.96 4.28 16.05
CA GLU A 33 -8.05 4.81 14.68
C GLU A 33 -6.69 4.75 13.99
N THR A 34 -6.66 4.16 12.79
CA THR A 34 -5.46 4.24 11.96
C THR A 34 -5.37 5.63 11.33
N LYS A 35 -4.26 6.35 11.59
CA LYS A 35 -3.95 7.63 10.94
C LYS A 35 -3.46 7.41 9.50
N GLY A 36 -4.34 6.93 8.62
CA GLY A 36 -4.08 6.81 7.17
C GLY A 36 -2.76 6.14 6.81
N LYS A 37 -2.15 6.57 5.68
CA LYS A 37 -0.90 6.00 5.13
C LYS A 37 0.30 6.24 6.04
N GLY A 38 0.41 5.49 7.14
CA GLY A 38 1.69 5.25 7.78
C GLY A 38 2.67 4.65 6.78
N LYS A 39 3.97 4.88 6.97
CA LYS A 39 5.02 4.07 6.33
C LYS A 39 4.79 2.63 6.78
N ILE A 40 3.97 1.88 6.04
CA ILE A 40 3.98 0.42 6.12
C ILE A 40 5.40 0.06 5.78
N ASP A 41 6.15 -0.38 6.79
CA ASP A 41 7.46 -0.96 6.58
C ASP A 41 7.21 -2.19 5.72
N ARG A 42 7.44 -2.06 4.41
CA ARG A 42 7.18 -3.13 3.47
C ARG A 42 8.31 -4.10 3.67
N GLU A 43 8.14 -5.00 4.65
CA GLU A 43 9.02 -6.10 5.01
C GLU A 43 9.93 -6.50 3.84
N THR A 44 11.10 -5.85 3.79
CA THR A 44 12.01 -6.02 2.66
C THR A 44 12.84 -7.30 2.81
N TRP A 45 12.76 -7.93 4.00
CA TRP A 45 13.62 -8.99 4.49
C TRP A 45 13.34 -10.36 3.85
N TRP A 46 12.09 -10.66 3.48
CA TRP A 46 11.74 -11.93 2.83
C TRP A 46 11.86 -11.91 1.30
N TRP A 47 12.26 -10.78 0.70
CA TRP A 47 12.50 -10.69 -0.74
C TRP A 47 13.89 -11.22 -1.11
N SER A 48 13.97 -11.88 -2.26
CA SER A 48 15.24 -12.37 -2.82
C SER A 48 16.14 -11.20 -3.24
N ALA A 49 17.45 -11.43 -3.29
CA ALA A 49 18.46 -10.40 -3.59
C ALA A 49 18.12 -9.56 -4.83
N ASN A 50 17.73 -10.22 -5.93
CA ASN A 50 17.31 -9.57 -7.18
C ASN A 50 16.09 -8.64 -7.03
N VAL A 51 15.11 -8.98 -6.19
CA VAL A 51 13.92 -8.14 -5.95
C VAL A 51 14.29 -6.96 -5.05
N ARG A 52 15.19 -7.17 -4.07
CA ARG A 52 15.69 -6.09 -3.22
C ARG A 52 16.52 -5.08 -4.01
N GLU A 53 17.37 -5.55 -4.91
CA GLU A 53 18.16 -4.70 -5.82
C GLU A 53 17.26 -3.90 -6.77
N ALA A 54 16.28 -4.56 -7.41
CA ALA A 54 15.30 -3.85 -8.23
C ALA A 54 14.52 -2.78 -7.44
N LEU A 55 14.21 -3.07 -6.17
CA LEU A 55 13.55 -2.14 -5.26
C LEU A 55 14.43 -0.95 -4.85
N SER A 56 15.71 -1.18 -4.55
CA SER A 56 16.65 -0.11 -4.21
C SER A 56 16.87 0.81 -5.40
N GLU A 57 17.00 0.23 -6.60
CA GLU A 57 17.20 0.97 -7.84
C GLU A 57 15.99 1.86 -8.17
N LYS A 58 14.78 1.29 -8.08
CA LYS A 58 13.54 2.06 -8.20
C LYS A 58 13.46 3.20 -7.18
N LYS A 59 13.88 2.96 -5.94
CA LYS A 59 13.85 3.98 -4.88
C LYS A 59 14.86 5.10 -5.16
N ARG A 60 16.05 4.75 -5.65
CA ARG A 60 17.08 5.70 -6.10
C ARG A 60 16.56 6.57 -7.24
N ALA A 61 16.05 5.96 -8.30
CA ALA A 61 15.50 6.67 -9.45
C ALA A 61 14.32 7.59 -9.08
N PHE A 62 13.47 7.18 -8.13
CA PHE A 62 12.40 8.04 -7.62
C PHE A 62 12.93 9.27 -6.88
N LYS A 63 13.95 9.10 -6.03
CA LYS A 63 14.56 10.24 -5.32
C LYS A 63 15.24 11.20 -6.27
N GLU A 64 15.97 10.68 -7.26
CA GLU A 64 16.59 11.51 -8.29
C GLU A 64 15.54 12.30 -9.07
N TRP A 65 14.46 11.65 -9.51
CA TRP A 65 13.37 12.35 -10.22
C TRP A 65 12.68 13.42 -9.36
N GLN A 66 12.46 13.16 -8.08
CA GLN A 66 11.85 14.13 -7.16
C GLN A 66 12.79 15.25 -6.74
N GLY A 67 14.11 15.06 -6.88
CA GLY A 67 15.12 16.07 -6.55
C GLY A 67 15.47 17.00 -7.70
N VAL A 68 14.96 16.76 -8.91
CA VAL A 68 15.15 17.65 -10.06
C VAL A 68 14.19 18.83 -9.95
N ASP A 69 14.73 20.03 -10.14
CA ASP A 69 13.97 21.28 -10.19
C ASP A 69 12.93 21.27 -11.34
N ASP A 70 11.75 21.82 -11.07
CA ASP A 70 10.64 21.89 -12.02
C ASP A 70 10.93 22.78 -13.25
N ASN A 71 11.94 23.65 -13.15
CA ASN A 71 12.39 24.52 -14.23
C ASN A 71 13.14 23.75 -15.33
N ASP A 72 13.85 22.67 -14.98
CA ASP A 72 14.55 21.82 -15.94
C ASP A 72 13.65 20.66 -16.40
N LYS A 73 12.75 20.97 -17.34
CA LYS A 73 11.75 20.04 -17.85
C LYS A 73 12.35 18.82 -18.54
N ASP A 74 13.45 19.00 -19.27
CA ASP A 74 14.09 17.93 -20.03
C ASP A 74 14.79 16.94 -19.11
N LEU A 75 15.56 17.43 -18.13
CA LEU A 75 16.16 16.58 -17.10
C LEU A 75 15.09 15.85 -16.29
N LYS A 76 13.98 16.55 -15.96
CA LYS A 76 12.88 15.97 -15.17
C LYS A 76 12.16 14.85 -15.91
N GLU A 77 11.87 14.99 -17.22
CA GLU A 77 11.26 13.91 -18.00
C GLU A 77 12.23 12.74 -18.20
N ASN A 78 13.51 13.01 -18.45
CA ASN A 78 14.54 11.95 -18.54
C ASN A 78 14.60 11.11 -17.26
N LYS A 79 14.68 11.76 -16.09
CA LYS A 79 14.68 11.06 -14.78
C LYS A 79 13.35 10.37 -14.51
N ARG A 80 12.22 10.94 -14.95
CA ARG A 80 10.90 10.30 -14.86
C ARG A 80 10.84 9.01 -15.68
N GLN A 81 11.44 9.00 -16.86
CA GLN A 81 11.48 7.83 -17.73
C GLN A 81 12.31 6.70 -17.12
N LEU A 82 13.50 7.01 -16.59
CA LEU A 82 14.33 6.06 -15.84
C LEU A 82 13.59 5.45 -14.65
N TYR A 83 12.84 6.27 -13.89
CA TYR A 83 11.98 5.77 -12.82
C TYR A 83 10.90 4.80 -13.32
N LYS A 84 10.25 5.08 -14.46
CA LYS A 84 9.23 4.18 -15.05
C LYS A 84 9.85 2.84 -15.42
N GLU A 85 11.06 2.82 -15.97
CA GLU A 85 11.79 1.61 -16.33
C GLU A 85 12.14 0.78 -15.10
N CYS A 86 12.73 1.40 -14.08
CA CYS A 86 13.04 0.74 -12.81
C CYS A 86 11.78 0.18 -12.13
N LYS A 87 10.64 0.90 -12.25
CA LYS A 87 9.33 0.45 -11.75
C LYS A 87 8.83 -0.78 -12.52
N ARG A 88 8.99 -0.83 -13.84
CA ARG A 88 8.64 -2.01 -14.68
C ARG A 88 9.52 -3.20 -14.32
N PHE A 89 10.83 -2.99 -14.20
CA PHE A 89 11.78 -4.03 -13.82
C PHE A 89 11.46 -4.65 -12.45
N THR A 90 11.15 -3.80 -11.46
CA THR A 90 10.70 -4.26 -10.13
C THR A 90 9.46 -5.15 -10.21
N LYS A 91 8.46 -4.79 -11.03
CA LYS A 91 7.26 -5.62 -11.23
C LYS A 91 7.62 -6.97 -11.84
N LYS A 92 8.48 -6.98 -12.87
CA LYS A 92 8.96 -8.20 -13.54
C LYS A 92 9.71 -9.13 -12.57
N ALA A 93 10.63 -8.58 -11.78
CA ALA A 93 11.40 -9.35 -10.79
C ALA A 93 10.50 -10.02 -9.75
N ARG A 94 9.47 -9.30 -9.25
CA ARG A 94 8.48 -9.88 -8.33
C ARG A 94 7.67 -10.99 -9.01
N PHE A 95 7.17 -10.75 -10.22
CA PHE A 95 6.40 -11.74 -10.97
C PHE A 95 7.18 -13.03 -11.21
N LEU A 96 8.42 -12.93 -11.70
CA LEU A 96 9.28 -14.08 -11.97
C LEU A 96 9.52 -14.92 -10.71
N ARG A 97 9.67 -14.29 -9.54
CA ARG A 97 9.78 -15.01 -8.26
C ARG A 97 8.52 -15.81 -7.95
N PHE A 98 7.34 -15.19 -8.05
CA PHE A 98 6.07 -15.88 -7.78
C PHE A 98 5.87 -17.04 -8.74
N HIS A 99 6.19 -16.85 -10.02
CA HIS A 99 6.05 -17.90 -11.03
C HIS A 99 7.04 -19.05 -10.83
N LYS A 100 8.32 -18.75 -10.56
CA LYS A 100 9.35 -19.76 -10.25
C LYS A 100 9.00 -20.56 -8.99
N SER A 101 8.41 -19.92 -7.98
CA SER A 101 7.94 -20.59 -6.77
C SER A 101 6.77 -21.54 -7.05
N ARG A 102 5.88 -21.17 -7.98
CA ARG A 102 4.76 -22.02 -8.42
C ARG A 102 5.24 -23.24 -9.20
N LEU A 103 6.19 -23.05 -10.13
CA LEU A 103 6.77 -24.15 -10.92
C LEU A 103 7.53 -25.17 -10.06
N LYS A 104 8.31 -24.69 -9.07
CA LYS A 104 9.00 -25.57 -8.12
C LYS A 104 8.05 -26.43 -7.28
N LYS A 105 6.89 -25.90 -6.90
CA LYS A 105 5.87 -26.68 -6.18
C LYS A 105 5.31 -27.78 -7.08
N ILE A 106 4.94 -27.47 -8.32
CA ILE A 106 4.39 -28.46 -9.26
C ILE A 106 5.37 -29.62 -9.47
N ALA A 107 6.66 -29.32 -9.68
CA ALA A 107 7.70 -30.33 -9.90
C ALA A 107 8.01 -31.22 -8.68
N HIS A 108 7.58 -30.85 -7.47
CA HIS A 108 7.73 -31.68 -6.27
C HIS A 108 6.55 -32.66 -6.08
N TYR A 109 5.44 -32.46 -6.81
CA TYR A 109 4.24 -33.30 -6.74
C TYR A 109 4.07 -34.23 -7.96
N THR A 110 5.05 -34.24 -8.87
CA THR A 110 5.17 -35.15 -10.02
C THR A 110 6.44 -35.97 -9.86
#